data_AF-A0A401UQI0-F1
#
_entry.id   AF-A0A401UQI0-F1
#
_cell.length_a   1.000
_cell.length_b   1.000
_cell.length_c   1.000
_cell.angle_alpha   90.00
_cell.angle_beta   90.00
_cell.angle_gamma   90.00
#
_symmetry.space_group_name_H-M   'P 1'
#
loop_
_entity.id
_entity.type
_entity.pdbx_description
1 polymer ?
#
loop_
_entity_poly.entity_id
_entity_poly.type
_entity_poly.pdbx_seq_one_letter_code
_entity_poly.pdbx_strand_id
1 'polypeptide(L)'
;MYVYRMTSTNPQGFIVEYPWELVKLRCEQMGAKHCIEFDKFIFTTIEDLMERVDKYVDGADPIGLTHVREGIVVRIDDKEKFTAYKHKNFSFKVLEGLIKADDIIDMEEQEDLEVA
;
A
#
# COMPACT_ATOMS: atom_id res chain seq x y z
N MET A 1 11.64 -6.69 -0.62
CA MET A 1 11.09 -5.65 0.26
C MET A 1 10.93 -4.37 -0.53
N TYR A 2 9.74 -3.76 -0.48
CA TYR A 2 9.41 -2.49 -1.15
C TYR A 2 8.83 -1.53 -0.10
N VAL A 3 9.45 -0.36 0.05
CA VAL A 3 9.04 0.63 1.05
C VAL A 3 7.82 1.42 0.56
N TYR A 4 6.81 1.55 1.42
CA TYR A 4 5.61 2.35 1.15
C TYR A 4 5.43 3.54 2.12
N ARG A 5 6.11 3.51 3.28
CA ARG A 5 6.05 4.55 4.33
C ARG A 5 7.39 4.67 5.02
N MET A 6 7.76 5.89 5.39
CA MET A 6 8.87 6.17 6.30
C MET A 6 8.44 7.22 7.31
N THR A 7 8.91 7.04 8.54
CA THR A 7 8.79 8.02 9.60
C THR A 7 10.18 8.36 10.14
N SER A 8 10.33 9.56 10.67
CA SER A 8 11.52 9.97 11.40
C SER A 8 11.12 10.31 12.83
N THR A 9 11.71 9.62 13.78
CA THR A 9 11.55 9.90 15.21
C THR A 9 12.77 10.65 15.71
N ASN A 10 12.57 11.85 16.27
CA ASN A 10 13.67 12.61 16.85
C ASN A 10 13.97 12.17 18.30
N PRO A 11 15.09 12.62 18.92
CA PRO A 11 15.45 12.21 20.29
C PRO A 11 14.42 12.60 21.37
N GLN A 12 13.53 13.56 21.09
CA GLN A 12 12.44 13.96 21.97
C GLN A 12 11.15 13.14 21.75
N GLY A 13 11.20 12.13 20.87
CA GLY A 13 10.07 11.24 20.58
C GLY A 13 9.05 11.81 19.59
N PHE A 14 9.29 12.96 18.97
CA PHE A 14 8.39 13.48 17.93
C PHE A 14 8.58 12.68 16.64
N ILE A 15 7.46 12.19 16.12
CA ILE A 15 7.38 11.40 14.89
C ILE A 15 6.93 12.32 13.76
N VAL A 16 7.69 12.34 12.67
CA VAL A 16 7.35 13.05 11.44
C VAL A 16 7.19 12.04 10.31
N GLU A 17 6.03 12.06 9.66
CA GLU A 17 5.78 11.30 8.43
C GLU A 17 6.54 11.91 7.26
N TYR A 18 7.24 11.09 6.49
CA TYR A 18 7.90 11.57 5.28
C TYR A 18 6.88 11.77 4.16
N PRO A 19 6.87 12.93 3.48
CA PRO A 19 6.17 13.09 2.20
C PRO A 19 6.61 12.01 1.21
N TRP A 20 5.71 11.59 0.31
CA TRP A 20 6.00 10.48 -0.60
C TRP A 20 7.26 10.71 -1.45
N GLU A 21 7.47 11.94 -1.93
CA GLU A 21 8.68 12.30 -2.67
C GLU A 21 9.96 12.09 -1.85
N LEU A 22 9.92 12.39 -0.55
CA LEU A 22 11.06 12.20 0.33
C LEU A 22 11.29 10.71 0.61
N VAL A 23 10.23 9.89 0.69
CA VAL A 23 10.35 8.43 0.80
C VAL A 23 11.10 7.86 -0.40
N LYS A 24 10.71 8.25 -1.63
CA LYS A 24 11.38 7.82 -2.88
C LYS A 24 12.86 8.19 -2.88
N LEU A 25 13.17 9.45 -2.57
CA LEU A 25 14.56 9.93 -2.50
C LEU A 25 15.40 9.17 -1.46
N ARG A 26 14.83 8.87 -0.29
CA ARG A 26 15.53 8.11 0.76
C ARG A 26 15.77 6.68 0.36
N CYS A 27 14.83 6.05 -0.33
CA CYS A 27 15.02 4.71 -0.88
C CYS A 27 16.20 4.67 -1.84
N GLU A 28 16.29 5.65 -2.76
CA GLU A 28 17.42 5.77 -3.69
C GLU A 28 18.76 5.93 -2.95
N GLN A 29 18.83 6.84 -1.98
CA GLN A 29 20.04 7.07 -1.17
C GLN A 29 20.50 5.84 -0.38
N MET A 30 19.54 5.01 0.06
CA MET A 30 19.80 3.82 0.87
C MET A 30 19.96 2.54 0.03
N GLY A 31 19.81 2.62 -1.30
CA GLY A 31 19.78 1.44 -2.17
C GLY A 31 18.57 0.52 -1.93
N ALA A 32 17.49 1.06 -1.36
CA ALA A 32 16.24 0.34 -1.13
C ALA A 32 15.26 0.56 -2.30
N LYS A 33 14.35 -0.40 -2.51
CA LYS A 33 13.25 -0.25 -3.47
C LYS A 33 12.02 0.30 -2.76
N HIS A 34 11.21 1.08 -3.46
CA HIS A 34 9.91 1.56 -3.00
C HIS A 34 8.77 1.04 -3.88
N CYS A 35 7.56 0.98 -3.35
CA CYS A 35 6.38 0.55 -4.11
C CYS A 35 6.18 1.40 -5.37
N ILE A 36 5.56 0.80 -6.39
CA ILE A 36 5.26 1.47 -7.65
C ILE A 36 4.19 2.53 -7.41
N GLU A 37 4.46 3.75 -7.88
CA GLU A 37 3.48 4.83 -7.97
C GLU A 37 2.80 4.73 -9.34
N PHE A 38 1.51 4.36 -9.36
CA PHE A 38 0.74 4.28 -10.60
C PHE A 38 0.38 5.66 -11.15
N ASP A 39 -0.05 6.56 -10.27
CA ASP A 39 -0.52 7.88 -10.62
C ASP A 39 -0.45 8.83 -9.40
N LYS A 40 -0.38 10.13 -9.66
CA LYS A 40 -0.42 11.18 -8.63
C LYS A 40 -1.28 12.34 -9.14
N PHE A 41 -2.37 12.62 -8.44
CA PHE A 41 -3.37 13.54 -8.91
C PHE A 41 -4.16 14.22 -7.78
N ILE A 42 -4.85 15.30 -8.15
CA ILE A 42 -5.85 15.97 -7.30
C ILE A 42 -7.23 15.48 -7.74
N PHE A 43 -8.10 15.17 -6.77
CA PHE A 43 -9.49 14.80 -6.99
C PHE A 43 -10.43 15.81 -6.31
N THR A 44 -11.65 15.95 -6.82
CA THR A 44 -12.66 16.87 -6.27
C THR A 44 -13.87 16.15 -5.69
N THR A 45 -14.22 14.98 -6.23
CA THR A 45 -15.31 14.13 -5.73
C THR A 45 -14.85 12.68 -5.59
N ILE A 46 -15.65 11.87 -4.89
CA ILE A 46 -15.37 10.45 -4.71
C ILE A 46 -15.47 9.71 -6.05
N GLU A 47 -16.39 10.11 -6.91
CA GLU A 47 -16.58 9.50 -8.23
C GLU A 47 -15.34 9.69 -9.12
N ASP A 48 -14.77 10.90 -9.16
CA ASP A 48 -13.52 11.18 -9.88
C ASP A 48 -12.34 10.39 -9.30
N LEU A 49 -12.27 10.24 -7.97
CA LEU A 49 -11.27 9.40 -7.32
C LEU A 49 -11.39 7.93 -7.75
N MET A 50 -12.60 7.37 -7.68
CA MET A 50 -12.86 5.97 -8.02
C MET A 50 -12.59 5.68 -9.50
N GLU A 51 -13.04 6.55 -10.41
CA GLU A 51 -12.80 6.38 -11.85
C GLU A 51 -11.30 6.28 -12.18
N ARG A 52 -10.45 7.04 -11.48
CA ARG A 52 -8.99 6.98 -11.67
C ARG A 52 -8.38 5.75 -11.03
N VAL A 53 -8.80 5.43 -9.82
CA VAL A 53 -8.28 4.32 -9.02
C VAL A 53 -8.61 2.97 -9.66
N ASP A 54 -9.84 2.78 -10.14
CA ASP A 54 -10.35 1.50 -10.64
C ASP A 54 -9.54 0.96 -11.83
N LYS A 55 -8.89 1.84 -12.59
CA LYS A 55 -7.97 1.48 -13.69
C LYS A 55 -6.77 0.64 -13.24
N TYR A 56 -6.40 0.73 -11.96
CA TYR A 56 -5.20 0.10 -11.41
C TYR A 56 -5.50 -1.02 -10.40
N VAL A 57 -6.76 -1.25 -10.05
CA VAL A 57 -7.13 -2.23 -9.01
C VAL A 57 -6.84 -3.66 -9.44
N ASP A 58 -7.11 -3.98 -10.71
CA ASP A 58 -6.99 -5.32 -11.26
C ASP A 58 -5.78 -5.46 -12.21
N GLY A 59 -5.34 -6.69 -12.43
CA GLY A 59 -4.18 -7.07 -13.24
C GLY A 59 -3.21 -7.98 -12.50
N ALA A 60 -2.10 -8.30 -13.14
CA ALA A 60 -1.01 -9.04 -12.49
C ALA A 60 -0.25 -8.15 -11.49
N ASP A 61 0.31 -8.76 -10.44
CA ASP A 61 1.25 -8.09 -9.55
C ASP A 61 2.35 -7.38 -10.38
N PRO A 62 2.51 -6.05 -10.27
CA PRO A 62 3.35 -5.28 -11.19
C PRO A 62 4.85 -5.51 -10.99
N ILE A 63 5.24 -6.25 -9.96
CA ILE A 63 6.64 -6.50 -9.60
C ILE A 63 7.07 -7.90 -10.03
N GLY A 64 6.38 -8.93 -9.55
CA GLY A 64 6.68 -10.33 -9.80
C GLY A 64 5.96 -10.90 -11.02
N LEU A 65 4.82 -10.34 -11.43
CA LEU A 65 4.00 -10.80 -12.56
C LEU A 65 3.54 -12.27 -12.45
N THR A 66 3.50 -12.84 -11.24
CA THR A 66 3.22 -14.27 -11.01
C THR A 66 1.81 -14.55 -10.51
N HIS A 67 1.12 -13.56 -9.97
CA HIS A 67 -0.18 -13.72 -9.31
C HIS A 67 -1.07 -12.51 -9.57
N VAL A 68 -2.36 -12.64 -9.24
CA VAL A 68 -3.31 -11.53 -9.32
C VAL A 68 -2.92 -10.46 -8.30
N ARG A 69 -2.97 -9.20 -8.71
CA ARG A 69 -2.75 -8.06 -7.83
C ARG A 69 -3.83 -8.05 -6.75
N GLU A 70 -3.41 -7.94 -5.50
CA GLU A 70 -4.34 -7.81 -4.37
C GLU A 70 -5.22 -6.56 -4.47
N GLY A 71 -4.65 -5.45 -4.93
CA GLY A 71 -5.32 -4.19 -5.12
C GLY A 71 -4.34 -3.04 -5.16
N ILE A 72 -4.82 -1.86 -4.76
CA ILE A 72 -4.01 -0.63 -4.67
C ILE A 72 -4.20 0.05 -3.33
N VAL A 73 -3.23 0.91 -2.98
CA VAL A 73 -3.28 1.82 -1.83
C VAL A 73 -3.35 3.25 -2.34
N VAL A 74 -4.37 3.99 -1.93
CA VAL A 74 -4.50 5.42 -2.18
C VAL A 74 -3.97 6.16 -0.95
N ARG A 75 -2.86 6.88 -1.11
CA ARG A 75 -2.30 7.74 -0.07
C ARG A 75 -2.79 9.16 -0.26
N ILE A 76 -3.26 9.79 0.82
CA ILE A 76 -3.54 11.23 0.82
C ILE A 76 -2.25 11.96 1.20
N ASP A 77 -1.70 12.71 0.26
CA ASP A 77 -0.58 13.62 0.51
C ASP A 77 -1.06 14.85 1.30
N ASP A 78 -0.12 15.62 1.85
CA ASP A 78 -0.37 16.84 2.63
C ASP A 78 -1.21 16.66 3.91
N LYS A 79 -1.08 15.50 4.55
CA LYS A 79 -1.60 15.25 5.91
C LYS A 79 -0.44 15.10 6.91
N GLU A 80 -0.60 15.69 8.09
CA GLU A 80 0.34 15.51 9.21
C GLU A 80 0.45 14.04 9.66
N LYS A 81 -0.65 13.29 9.52
CA LYS A 81 -0.72 11.86 9.83
C LYS A 81 -0.88 11.06 8.55
N PHE A 82 -0.16 9.94 8.48
CA PHE A 82 -0.30 8.98 7.38
C PHE A 82 -1.75 8.56 7.23
N THR A 83 -2.34 8.91 6.09
CA THR A 83 -3.72 8.60 5.76
C THR A 83 -3.73 7.88 4.42
N ALA A 84 -4.15 6.62 4.44
CA ALA A 84 -4.21 5.80 3.25
C ALA A 84 -5.44 4.90 3.28
N TYR A 85 -5.96 4.60 2.09
CA TYR A 85 -7.10 3.72 1.88
C TYR A 85 -6.68 2.53 1.03
N LYS A 86 -7.19 1.34 1.35
CA LYS A 86 -6.92 0.11 0.61
C LYS A 86 -8.13 -0.18 -0.30
N HIS A 87 -7.89 -0.39 -1.59
CA HIS A 87 -8.93 -0.87 -2.51
C HIS A 87 -8.49 -2.20 -3.11
N LYS A 88 -8.98 -3.28 -2.50
CA LYS A 88 -8.68 -4.67 -2.89
C LYS A 88 -9.55 -5.11 -4.09
N ASN A 89 -8.91 -5.81 -5.02
CA ASN A 89 -9.49 -6.48 -6.16
C ASN A 89 -10.50 -7.56 -5.74
N PHE A 90 -11.60 -7.69 -6.48
CA PHE A 90 -12.62 -8.71 -6.25
C PHE A 90 -12.04 -10.13 -6.37
N SER A 91 -11.27 -10.41 -7.41
CA SER A 91 -10.70 -11.75 -7.66
C SER A 91 -9.80 -12.20 -6.51
N PHE A 92 -8.99 -11.28 -5.98
CA PHE A 92 -8.18 -11.54 -4.79
C PHE A 92 -9.03 -11.87 -3.57
N LYS A 93 -10.07 -11.07 -3.27
CA LYS A 93 -10.96 -11.31 -2.12
C LYS A 93 -11.65 -12.67 -2.19
N VAL A 94 -12.04 -13.11 -3.39
CA VAL A 94 -12.66 -14.43 -3.57
C VAL A 94 -11.66 -15.55 -3.29
N LEU A 95 -10.45 -15.45 -3.84
CA LEU A 95 -9.39 -16.45 -3.62
C LEU A 95 -8.99 -16.52 -2.14
N GLU A 96 -8.79 -15.36 -1.51
CA GLU A 96 -8.52 -15.24 -0.06
C GLU A 96 -9.65 -15.91 0.76
N GLY A 97 -10.90 -15.63 0.40
CA GLY A 97 -12.07 -16.22 1.08
C GLY A 97 -12.18 -17.74 0.92
N LEU A 98 -11.81 -18.29 -0.24
CA LEU A 98 -11.77 -19.74 -0.47
C LEU A 98 -10.69 -20.42 0.38
N ILE A 99 -9.49 -19.84 0.44
CA ILE A 99 -8.38 -20.39 1.25
C ILE A 99 -8.72 -20.36 2.75
N LYS A 100 -9.34 -19.27 3.21
CA LYS A 100 -9.81 -19.16 4.61
C LYS A 100 -10.89 -20.17 4.96
N ALA A 101 -11.71 -20.58 3.99
CA ALA A 101 -12.71 -21.63 4.20
C ALA A 101 -12.10 -23.03 4.37
N ASP A 102 -10.85 -23.23 3.90
CA ASP A 102 -10.10 -24.47 4.05
C ASP A 102 -9.28 -24.53 5.37
N ASP A 103 -9.56 -23.64 6.33
CA ASP A 103 -8.87 -23.48 7.62
C ASP A 103 -7.33 -23.27 7.49
N ILE A 104 -6.88 -22.78 6.34
CA ILE A 104 -5.49 -22.39 6.13
C ILE A 104 -5.33 -20.95 6.63
N ILE A 105 -4.49 -20.78 7.65
CA ILE A 105 -4.15 -19.46 8.20
C ILE A 105 -3.20 -18.76 7.22
N ASP A 106 -3.54 -17.53 6.85
CA ASP A 106 -2.69 -16.69 6.00
C ASP A 106 -1.41 -16.30 6.76
N MET A 107 -0.26 -16.39 6.09
CA MET A 107 1.04 -16.10 6.69
C MET A 107 1.12 -14.65 7.17
N GLU A 108 0.51 -13.70 6.46
CA GLU A 108 0.48 -12.29 6.88
C GLU A 108 -0.35 -12.12 8.17
N GLU A 109 -1.48 -12.81 8.30
CA GLU A 109 -2.30 -12.78 9.52
C GLU A 109 -1.59 -13.45 10.71
N GLN A 110 -0.79 -14.48 10.46
CA GLN A 110 0.01 -15.12 11.51
C GLN A 110 1.09 -14.18 12.06
N GLU A 111 1.77 -13.42 11.19
CA GLU A 111 2.79 -12.44 11.61
C GLU A 111 2.18 -11.30 12.46
N ASP A 112 0.98 -10.82 12.13
CA ASP A 112 0.28 -9.79 12.92
C ASP A 112 -0.08 -10.28 14.34
N LEU A 113 -0.40 -11.57 14.50
CA LEU A 113 -0.70 -12.19 15.80
C LEU A 113 0.54 -12.36 16.69
N GLU A 114 1.71 -12.52 16.10
CA GLU A 114 2.98 -12.69 16.84
C GLU A 114 3.55 -11.35 17.35
N VAL A 115 3.08 -10.22 16.82
CA VAL A 115 3.56 -8.87 17.15
C VAL A 115 2.59 -8.11 18.08
N ALA A 116 1.40 -8.67 18.36
CA ALA A 116 0.38 -8.12 19.24
C ALA A 116 0.52 -8.60 20.71
#